data_AF-A0A355UNH0-F1
#
_entry.id   AF-A0A355UNH0-F1
#
_cell.length_a   1.000
_cell.length_b   1.000
_cell.length_c   1.000
_cell.angle_alpha   90.00
_cell.angle_beta   90.00
_cell.angle_gamma   90.00
#
_symmetry.space_group_name_H-M   'P 1'
#
loop_
_entity.id
_entity.type
_entity.pdbx_description
1 polymer ?
#
loop_
_entity_poly.entity_id
_entity_poly.type
_entity_poly.pdbx_seq_one_letter_code
_entity_poly.pdbx_strand_id
1 'polypeptide(L)' 'LFVGLSSGAAAWAACQLAQKAENAGKTIVVIFPDSGDRYLSTPAFQRFLEE' A
#
# COMPACT_ATOMS: atom_id res chain seq x y z
N LEU A 1 -1.38 0.20 9.40
CA LEU A 1 -1.24 1.50 8.71
C LEU A 1 -2.54 1.75 7.97
N PHE A 2 -3.18 2.90 8.20
CA PHE A 2 -4.40 3.28 7.49
C PHE A 2 -4.06 4.35 6.46
N VAL A 3 -3.93 3.94 5.19
CA VAL A 3 -3.33 4.72 4.09
C VAL A 3 -4.11 4.49 2.79
N GLY A 4 -3.92 5.37 1.80
CA GLY A 4 -4.59 5.27 0.51
C GLY A 4 -4.18 4.08 -0.36
N LEU A 5 -4.92 3.89 -1.47
CA LEU A 5 -4.72 2.80 -2.44
C LEU A 5 -3.32 2.79 -3.07
N SER A 6 -2.76 3.97 -3.37
CA SER A 6 -1.43 4.13 -3.96
C SER A 6 -0.34 3.57 -3.04
N SER A 7 -0.50 3.75 -1.72
CA SER A 7 0.37 3.17 -0.69
C SER A 7 0.35 1.65 -0.71
N GLY A 8 -0.84 1.06 -0.86
CA GLY A 8 -0.99 -0.40 -1.02
C GLY A 8 -0.30 -0.93 -2.27
N ALA A 9 -0.45 -0.23 -3.41
CA ALA A 9 0.25 -0.57 -4.65
C ALA A 9 1.78 -0.47 -4.51
N ALA A 10 2.27 0.58 -3.86
CA ALA A 10 3.70 0.76 -3.60
C ALA A 10 4.26 -0.34 -2.69
N ALA A 11 3.54 -0.70 -1.61
CA ALA A 11 3.91 -1.79 -0.73
C ALA A 11 3.94 -3.14 -1.46
N TRP A 12 2.93 -3.41 -2.29
CA TRP A 12 2.89 -4.63 -3.11
C TRP A 12 4.09 -4.70 -4.06
N ALA A 13 4.38 -3.63 -4.80
CA ALA A 13 5.54 -3.57 -5.69
C ALA A 13 6.87 -3.75 -4.94
N ALA A 14 7.01 -3.15 -3.75
CA ALA A 14 8.18 -3.33 -2.89
C ALA A 14 8.35 -4.80 -2.49
N CYS A 15 7.28 -5.48 -2.10
CA CYS A 15 7.32 -6.91 -1.77
C CYS A 15 7.71 -7.78 -2.98
N GLN A 16 7.22 -7.45 -4.18
CA GLN A 16 7.61 -8.16 -5.40
C GLN A 16 9.10 -7.96 -5.72
N LEU A 17 9.62 -6.75 -5.52
CA LEU A 17 11.04 -6.44 -5.72
C LEU A 17 11.94 -7.10 -4.67
N ALA A 18 11.49 -7.17 -3.42
CA ALA A 18 12.23 -7.79 -2.32
C ALA A 18 12.46 -9.29 -2.52
N GLN A 19 11.59 -9.96 -3.28
CA GLN A 19 11.72 -11.38 -3.61
C GLN A 19 12.76 -11.68 -4.71
N LYS A 20 13.26 -10.65 -5.41
CA LYS A 20 14.25 -10.85 -6.48
C LYS A 20 15.64 -11.10 -5.88
N ALA A 21 16.35 -12.09 -6.41
CA ALA A 21 17.70 -12.45 -5.96
C ALA A 21 18.68 -11.26 -6.03
N GLU A 22 18.58 -10.42 -7.07
CA GLU A 22 19.41 -9.22 -7.21
C GLU A 22 19.20 -8.16 -6.11
N ASN A 23 18.13 -8.28 -5.32
CA ASN A 23 17.80 -7.37 -4.23
C ASN A 23 18.02 -7.98 -2.84
N ALA A 24 18.58 -9.19 -2.75
CA ALA A 24 18.93 -9.80 -1.48
C ALA A 24 19.86 -8.90 -0.65
N GLY A 25 19.50 -8.67 0.61
CA GLY A 25 20.25 -7.81 1.53
C GLY A 25 20.14 -6.30 1.27
N LYS A 26 19.42 -5.86 0.22
CA LYS A 26 19.16 -4.43 -0.02
C LYS A 26 17.96 -3.95 0.80
N THR A 27 17.97 -2.66 1.15
CA THR A 27 16.83 -1.99 1.76
C THR A 27 15.99 -1.32 0.67
N ILE A 28 14.72 -1.70 0.55
CA ILE A 28 13.76 -1.09 -0.37
C ILE A 28 12.90 -0.10 0.43
N VAL A 29 12.81 1.14 -0.04
CA VAL A 29 12.03 2.22 0.60
C VAL A 29 10.90 2.63 -0.34
N VAL A 30 9.70 2.79 0.21
CA VAL A 30 8.52 3.31 -0.49
C VAL A 30 7.81 4.39 0.32
N ILE A 31 7.04 5.23 -0.36
CA ILE A 31 6.30 6.34 0.24
C ILE A 31 4.82 6.00 0.29
N PHE A 32 4.20 6.26 1.44
CA PHE A 32 2.75 6.24 1.61
C PHE A 32 2.26 7.70 1.59
N PRO A 33 1.68 8.19 0.48
CA PRO A 33 1.52 9.64 0.24
C PRO A 33 0.49 10.32 1.13
N ASP A 34 -0.48 9.56 1.63
CA ASP A 34 -1.64 10.06 2.37
C ASP A 34 -2.21 9.01 3.33
N SER A 35 -3.07 9.50 4.23
CA SER A 35 -3.84 8.70 5.18
C SER A 35 -5.14 8.16 4.57
N GLY A 36 -5.60 7.02 5.08
CA GLY A 36 -6.72 6.27 4.53
C GLY A 36 -8.10 6.90 4.77
N ASP A 37 -8.23 7.82 5.73
CA ASP A 37 -9.48 8.52 6.07
C ASP A 37 -10.04 9.31 4.89
N ARG A 38 -9.17 9.78 4.00
CA ARG A 38 -9.53 10.49 2.77
C ARG A 38 -10.29 9.60 1.76
N TYR A 39 -10.28 8.28 1.97
CA TYR A 39 -10.86 7.29 1.05
C TYR A 39 -12.15 6.66 1.54
N LEU A 40 -12.66 7.05 2.72
CA LEU A 40 -13.86 6.45 3.31
C LEU A 40 -15.12 6.64 2.42
N SER A 41 -15.20 7.72 1.65
CA SER A 41 -16.28 7.98 0.70
C SER A 41 -16.08 7.31 -0.67
N THR A 42 -14.97 6.59 -0.87
CA THR A 42 -14.68 5.91 -2.14
C THR A 42 -15.17 4.46 -2.11
N PRO A 43 -15.45 3.84 -3.28
CA PRO A 43 -15.85 2.44 -3.34
C PRO A 43 -14.86 1.45 -2.70
N ALA A 44 -13.59 1.86 -2.55
CA ALA A 44 -12.54 1.01 -1.96
C ALA A 44 -12.83 0.59 -0.52
N PHE A 45 -13.57 1.42 0.25
CA PHE A 45 -13.93 1.15 1.64
C PHE A 45 -15.41 0.87 1.86
N GLN A 46 -16.23 1.04 0.82
CA GLN A 46 -17.69 0.92 0.92
C GLN A 46 -18.14 -0.43 1.50
N ARG A 47 -17.51 -1.54 1.08
CA ARG A 47 -17.83 -2.89 1.60
C ARG A 47 -17.59 -3.08 3.11
N PHE A 48 -16.77 -2.22 3.72
CA PHE A 48 -16.43 -2.31 5.14
C PHE A 48 -17.27 -1.34 6.01
N LEU A 49 -18.04 -0.46 5.38
CA LEU A 49 -18.93 0.49 6.07
C LEU A 49 -20.38 0.00 6.12
N GLU A 50 -20.71 -1.01 5.33
CA GLU A 50 -22.05 -1.61 5.24
C GLU A 50 -22.20 -2.86 6.14
N GLU A 51 -21.14 -3.25 6.87
CA GLU A 51 -21.12 -4.28 7.93
C GLU A 51 -21.23 -3.64 9.33
#